data_AF-A0AA86NTG3-F1
#
_entry.id   AF-A0AA86NTG3-F1
#
_cell.length_a   1.000
_cell.length_b   1.000
_cell.length_c   1.000
_cell.angle_alpha   90.00
_cell.angle_beta   90.00
_cell.angle_gamma   90.00
#
_symmetry.space_group_name_H-M   'P 1'
#
loop_
_entity.id
_entity.type
_entity.pdbx_description
1 polymer ?
#
loop_
_entity_poly.entity_id
_entity_poly.type
_entity_poly.pdbx_seq_one_letter_code
_entity_poly.pdbx_strand_id
1 'polypeptide(L)'
;MKIIELDYPELWFIKNYTYRCTTDGFVFIVNIFQNIDLDELFLQRKALNSEIKKYINKEILQQNDLQKEYYIQSILRKTVTYNLYENQHIRDIIGCLVNRQCVCAGFALSFKYLGDLLNLKCNVIHGYGSSGHHAWNQIQLGNHWYHVDPTWNKDLLWFNVDDRICFQSHSVSNEYNIQVPKCDSMVFNYFSLSKTRIVDGNHYEQLISIILSLVKRQKLGVQQIFFDCGVDIVQFQKHYYPKLAMELSYMLIKEIIITNFTYTNKVINFNIQIGERQVKTIIEPLEEGILYVVRMNKNTLKQELTRIKYTNSYKYLEGLEFIMLWK
;
A
#
# COMPACT_ATOMS: atom_id res chain seq x y z
N MET A 1 17.81 26.04 9.87
CA MET A 1 17.54 24.58 9.95
C MET A 1 16.35 24.38 10.88
N LYS A 2 15.33 23.61 10.48
CA LYS A 2 14.11 23.36 11.26
C LYS A 2 14.24 22.20 12.27
N ILE A 3 15.40 22.07 12.92
CA ILE A 3 15.75 20.87 13.72
C ILE A 3 14.69 20.58 14.79
N ILE A 4 14.30 21.61 15.55
CA ILE A 4 13.35 21.44 16.66
C ILE A 4 11.99 20.94 16.14
N GLU A 5 11.51 21.52 15.04
CA GLU A 5 10.21 21.18 14.47
C GLU A 5 10.17 19.74 13.95
N LEU A 6 11.28 19.23 13.39
CA LEU A 6 11.32 17.91 12.76
C LEU A 6 11.71 16.79 13.72
N ASP A 7 12.65 17.05 14.63
CA ASP A 7 13.21 16.03 15.52
C ASP A 7 12.45 15.93 16.84
N TYR A 8 11.79 17.02 17.26
CA TYR A 8 11.03 17.12 18.52
C TYR A 8 9.59 17.61 18.27
N PRO A 9 8.73 16.82 17.60
CA PRO A 9 7.36 17.24 17.29
C PRO A 9 6.50 17.58 18.52
N GLU A 10 6.85 17.06 19.70
CA GLU A 10 6.23 17.39 20.99
C GLU A 10 6.46 18.83 21.45
N LEU A 11 7.32 19.57 20.74
CA LEU A 11 7.54 20.99 20.92
C LEU A 11 6.82 21.82 19.85
N TRP A 12 5.66 21.36 19.36
CA TRP A 12 4.84 21.99 18.30
C TRP A 12 4.57 23.49 18.49
N PHE A 13 4.60 23.95 19.74
CA PHE A 13 4.35 25.32 20.13
C PHE A 13 5.57 26.22 19.95
N ILE A 14 6.77 25.69 19.70
CA ILE A 14 8.00 26.46 19.45
C ILE A 14 8.12 26.72 17.95
N LYS A 15 7.69 27.90 17.48
CA LYS A 15 7.75 28.27 16.06
C LYS A 15 8.79 29.33 15.73
N ASN A 16 9.12 30.18 16.70
CA ASN A 16 10.08 31.26 16.54
C ASN A 16 11.25 31.04 17.47
N TYR A 17 12.40 30.67 16.91
CA TYR A 17 13.63 30.50 17.66
C TYR A 17 14.85 30.92 16.85
N THR A 18 15.92 31.29 17.54
CA THR A 18 17.28 31.36 16.97
C THR A 18 18.13 30.33 17.67
N TYR A 19 19.21 29.91 17.01
CA TYR A 19 20.17 29.01 17.61
C TYR A 19 21.60 29.42 17.28
N ARG A 20 22.55 28.96 18.08
CA ARG A 20 23.98 28.98 17.75
C ARG A 20 24.49 27.56 17.67
N CYS A 21 25.25 27.28 16.61
CA CYS A 21 25.89 26.01 16.40
C CYS A 21 27.36 26.18 16.06
N THR A 22 28.14 25.12 16.26
CA THR A 22 29.50 25.00 15.74
C THR A 22 29.50 24.80 14.22
N THR A 23 30.68 24.83 13.60
CA THR A 23 30.85 24.62 12.15
C THR A 23 30.49 23.20 11.70
N ASP A 24 30.63 22.21 12.58
CA ASP A 24 30.21 20.82 12.38
C ASP A 24 28.74 20.56 12.76
N GLY A 25 27.98 21.60 13.10
CA GLY A 25 26.53 21.54 13.27
C GLY A 25 26.03 21.24 14.69
N PHE A 26 26.91 21.14 15.69
CA PHE A 26 26.50 20.98 17.09
C PHE A 26 25.81 22.24 17.60
N VAL A 27 24.51 22.14 17.90
CA VAL A 27 23.71 23.25 18.45
C VAL A 27 23.95 23.36 19.97
N PHE A 28 24.36 24.53 20.44
CA PHE A 28 24.67 24.76 21.86
C PHE A 28 23.89 25.91 22.51
N ILE A 29 23.17 26.73 21.73
CA ILE A 29 22.22 27.73 22.25
C ILE A 29 20.95 27.66 21.42
N VAL A 30 19.79 27.70 22.08
CA VAL A 30 18.48 27.91 21.46
C VAL A 30 17.76 29.02 22.23
N ASN A 31 17.39 30.10 21.54
CA ASN A 31 16.58 31.19 22.10
C ASN A 31 15.18 31.11 21.50
N ILE A 32 14.15 31.05 22.34
CA ILE A 32 12.74 30.96 21.91
C ILE A 32 12.09 32.34 22.06
N PHE A 33 11.43 32.81 21.02
CA PHE A 33 10.84 34.15 20.94
C PHE A 33 9.33 34.07 20.69
N GLN A 34 8.59 33.56 21.67
CA GLN A 34 7.16 33.41 21.53
C GLN A 34 6.44 33.75 22.83
N ASN A 35 5.40 34.59 22.70
CA ASN A 35 4.43 34.78 23.76
C ASN A 35 3.42 33.63 23.66
N ILE A 36 3.53 32.67 24.55
CA ILE A 36 2.71 31.46 24.56
C ILE A 36 1.68 31.61 25.68
N ASP A 37 0.41 31.43 25.36
CA ASP A 37 -0.62 31.25 26.38
C ASP A 37 -0.36 29.90 27.10
N LEU A 38 0.08 29.99 28.36
CA LEU A 38 0.47 28.83 29.15
C LEU A 38 -0.74 27.96 29.53
N ASP A 39 -1.92 28.56 29.69
CA ASP A 39 -3.14 27.82 30.03
C ASP A 39 -3.63 27.03 28.82
N GLU A 40 -3.65 27.65 27.63
CA GLU A 40 -3.95 26.95 26.38
C GLU A 40 -2.94 25.82 26.14
N LEU A 41 -1.64 26.10 26.27
CA LEU A 41 -0.59 25.09 26.09
C LEU A 41 -0.76 23.92 27.06
N PHE A 42 -1.07 24.20 28.32
CA PHE A 42 -1.30 23.18 29.33
C PHE A 42 -2.49 22.28 28.95
N LEU A 43 -3.60 22.87 28.50
CA LEU A 43 -4.78 22.13 28.05
C LEU A 43 -4.47 21.25 26.83
N GLN A 44 -3.78 21.80 25.82
CA GLN A 44 -3.38 21.06 24.63
C GLN A 44 -2.45 19.89 24.97
N ARG A 45 -1.46 20.11 25.84
CA ARG A 45 -0.53 19.06 26.29
C ARG A 45 -1.24 17.98 27.08
N LYS A 46 -2.21 18.35 27.92
CA LYS A 46 -3.04 17.39 28.66
C LYS A 46 -3.88 16.54 27.69
N ALA A 47 -4.48 17.15 26.67
CA ALA A 47 -5.24 16.44 25.65
C ALA A 47 -4.36 15.47 24.85
N LEU A 48 -3.21 15.93 24.37
CA LEU A 48 -2.22 15.10 23.67
C LEU A 48 -1.82 13.88 24.52
N ASN A 49 -1.42 14.10 25.78
CA ASN A 49 -1.04 13.02 26.68
C ASN A 49 -2.18 12.01 26.92
N SER A 50 -3.42 12.48 26.96
CA SER A 50 -4.61 11.62 27.08
C SER A 50 -4.78 10.74 25.85
N GLU A 51 -4.57 11.27 24.64
CA GLU A 51 -4.63 10.47 23.40
C GLU A 51 -3.47 9.48 23.31
N ILE A 52 -2.24 9.89 23.63
CA ILE A 52 -1.07 9.02 23.60
C ILE A 52 -1.23 7.81 24.52
N LYS A 53 -1.81 7.99 25.72
CA LYS A 53 -2.07 6.88 26.66
C LYS A 53 -2.99 5.78 26.09
N LYS A 54 -3.83 6.11 25.10
CA LYS A 54 -4.70 5.11 24.43
C LYS A 54 -3.91 4.22 23.48
N TYR A 55 -2.83 4.75 22.90
CA TYR A 55 -2.05 4.09 21.86
C TYR A 55 -0.80 3.40 22.41
N ILE A 56 -0.11 4.05 23.33
CA ILE A 56 1.17 3.56 23.85
C ILE A 56 0.93 2.84 25.17
N ASN A 57 0.86 1.52 25.09
CA ASN A 57 0.65 0.62 26.22
C ASN A 57 1.75 -0.48 26.26
N LYS A 58 1.73 -1.31 27.31
CA LYS A 58 2.73 -2.38 27.48
C LYS A 58 2.73 -3.40 26.35
N GLU A 59 1.58 -3.69 25.75
CA GLU A 59 1.44 -4.67 24.68
C GLU A 59 2.18 -4.22 23.42
N ILE A 60 1.98 -2.97 22.98
CA ILE A 60 2.65 -2.45 21.79
C ILE A 60 4.16 -2.27 22.00
N LEU A 61 4.59 -1.92 23.22
CA LEU A 61 6.01 -1.75 23.55
C LEU A 61 6.81 -3.05 23.40
N GLN A 62 6.17 -4.20 23.59
CA GLN A 62 6.77 -5.53 23.48
C GLN A 62 6.78 -6.08 22.04
N GLN A 63 6.09 -5.43 21.10
CA GLN A 63 6.09 -5.85 19.70
C GLN A 63 7.43 -5.55 19.03
N ASN A 64 7.70 -6.23 17.91
CA ASN A 64 8.85 -5.90 17.08
C ASN A 64 8.64 -4.59 16.31
N ASP A 65 9.72 -4.05 15.75
CA ASP A 65 9.71 -2.72 15.12
C ASP A 65 8.74 -2.62 13.94
N LEU A 66 8.64 -3.68 13.12
CA LEU A 66 7.70 -3.73 12.00
C LEU A 66 6.24 -3.71 12.49
N GLN A 67 5.92 -4.45 13.56
CA GLN A 67 4.59 -4.45 14.16
C GLN A 67 4.25 -3.09 14.78
N LYS A 68 5.21 -2.44 15.44
CA LYS A 68 5.07 -1.08 15.98
C LYS A 68 4.78 -0.07 14.88
N GLU A 69 5.55 -0.10 13.79
CA GLU A 69 5.34 0.77 12.64
C GLU A 69 3.95 0.55 12.02
N TYR A 70 3.55 -0.71 11.78
CA TYR A 70 2.24 -1.04 11.24
C TYR A 70 1.09 -0.55 12.14
N TYR A 71 1.28 -0.60 13.46
CA TYR A 71 0.34 -0.08 14.43
C TYR A 71 0.21 1.45 14.34
N ILE A 72 1.32 2.20 14.27
CA ILE A 72 1.31 3.66 14.06
C ILE A 72 0.54 4.01 12.79
N GLN A 73 0.89 3.38 11.66
CA GLN A 73 0.20 3.62 10.39
C GLN A 73 -1.30 3.31 10.47
N SER A 74 -1.67 2.26 11.20
CA SER A 74 -3.06 1.89 11.42
C SER A 74 -3.82 2.90 12.27
N ILE A 75 -3.19 3.51 13.28
CA ILE A 75 -3.79 4.60 14.07
C ILE A 75 -4.07 5.80 13.17
N LEU A 76 -3.04 6.30 12.48
CA LEU A 76 -3.14 7.51 11.67
C LEU A 76 -4.19 7.33 10.56
N ARG A 77 -4.14 6.21 9.83
CA ARG A 77 -5.10 5.91 8.76
C ARG A 77 -6.55 5.79 9.23
N LYS A 78 -6.79 5.27 10.44
CA LYS A 78 -8.16 5.01 10.93
C LYS A 78 -8.76 6.19 11.68
N THR A 79 -7.93 7.09 12.22
CA THR A 79 -8.39 8.10 13.17
C THR A 79 -8.22 9.53 12.69
N VAL A 80 -7.46 9.76 11.60
CA VAL A 80 -7.12 11.12 11.15
C VAL A 80 -7.61 11.32 9.72
N THR A 81 -8.26 12.45 9.49
CA THR A 81 -8.78 12.85 8.18
C THR A 81 -7.88 13.92 7.58
N TYR A 82 -7.56 13.79 6.29
CA TYR A 82 -6.82 14.82 5.58
C TYR A 82 -7.68 16.09 5.42
N ASN A 83 -7.16 17.26 5.82
CA ASN A 83 -7.89 18.52 5.78
C ASN A 83 -7.02 19.65 5.21
N LEU A 84 -7.48 20.28 4.12
CA LEU A 84 -6.82 21.41 3.45
C LEU A 84 -7.30 22.80 3.93
N TYR A 85 -8.38 22.86 4.71
CA TYR A 85 -8.86 24.13 5.26
C TYR A 85 -7.85 24.64 6.28
N GLU A 86 -7.30 25.83 6.02
CA GLU A 86 -6.37 26.47 6.94
C GLU A 86 -7.06 26.72 8.28
N ASN A 87 -6.66 25.94 9.28
CA ASN A 87 -7.02 26.14 10.67
C ASN A 87 -5.80 25.94 11.56
N GLN A 88 -5.92 26.33 12.82
CA GLN A 88 -4.85 26.19 13.80
C GLN A 88 -4.47 24.70 13.93
N HIS A 89 -3.17 24.40 13.91
CA HIS A 89 -2.59 23.07 14.11
C HIS A 89 -2.66 22.05 12.97
N ILE A 90 -3.21 22.35 11.79
CA ILE A 90 -3.25 21.36 10.67
C ILE A 90 -1.88 20.84 10.21
N ARG A 91 -0.77 21.49 10.59
CA ARG A 91 0.60 21.14 10.21
C ARG A 91 1.42 20.56 11.37
N ASP A 92 0.82 20.26 12.51
CA ASP A 92 1.52 19.74 13.69
C ASP A 92 0.79 18.54 14.35
N ILE A 93 1.37 18.03 15.44
CA ILE A 93 0.87 16.83 16.12
C ILE A 93 -0.46 17.05 16.85
N ILE A 94 -0.83 18.27 17.20
CA ILE A 94 -2.12 18.56 17.84
C ILE A 94 -3.25 18.41 16.81
N GLY A 95 -3.07 18.97 15.62
CA GLY A 95 -4.03 18.80 14.53
C GLY A 95 -4.28 17.33 14.21
N CYS A 96 -3.19 16.56 14.11
CA CYS A 96 -3.24 15.16 13.76
C CYS A 96 -3.80 14.28 14.89
N LEU A 97 -3.19 14.29 16.08
CA LEU A 97 -3.48 13.33 17.15
C LEU A 97 -4.62 13.75 18.08
N VAL A 98 -4.89 15.05 18.21
CA VAL A 98 -5.97 15.56 19.08
C VAL A 98 -7.18 15.94 18.23
N ASN A 99 -7.01 16.83 17.25
CA ASN A 99 -8.12 17.35 16.44
C ASN A 99 -8.56 16.39 15.33
N ARG A 100 -7.77 15.34 15.06
CA ARG A 100 -8.05 14.30 14.05
C ARG A 100 -8.12 14.83 12.61
N GLN A 101 -7.49 15.98 12.36
CA GLN A 101 -7.51 16.65 11.06
C GLN A 101 -6.19 17.37 10.81
N CYS A 102 -5.48 16.98 9.75
CA CYS A 102 -4.21 17.62 9.38
C CYS A 102 -3.85 17.43 7.89
N VAL A 103 -2.83 18.15 7.45
CA VAL A 103 -2.15 17.92 6.16
C VAL A 103 -0.93 17.02 6.32
N CYS A 104 -0.19 16.79 5.23
CA CYS A 104 0.98 15.91 5.18
C CYS A 104 2.02 16.15 6.29
N ALA A 105 2.31 17.42 6.61
CA ALA A 105 3.21 17.77 7.71
C ALA A 105 2.74 17.24 9.07
N GLY A 106 1.45 17.37 9.38
CA GLY A 106 0.90 16.86 10.65
C GLY A 106 0.95 15.33 10.73
N PHE A 107 0.69 14.65 9.60
CA PHE A 107 0.85 13.19 9.50
C PHE A 107 2.30 12.75 9.74
N ALA A 108 3.25 13.38 9.04
CA ALA A 108 4.67 12.99 9.12
C ALA A 108 5.27 13.24 10.51
N LEU A 109 4.95 14.38 11.12
CA LEU A 109 5.37 14.73 12.48
C LEU A 109 4.77 13.80 13.53
N SER A 110 3.50 13.42 13.36
CA SER A 110 2.84 12.50 14.31
C SER A 110 3.35 11.08 14.18
N PHE A 111 3.68 10.64 12.96
CA PHE A 111 4.34 9.36 12.74
C PHE A 111 5.71 9.31 13.42
N LYS A 112 6.52 10.38 13.25
CA LYS A 112 7.80 10.55 13.94
C LYS A 112 7.63 10.49 15.46
N TYR A 113 6.73 11.30 16.01
CA TYR A 113 6.50 11.36 17.46
C TYR A 113 6.06 10.02 18.06
N LEU A 114 5.11 9.33 17.43
CA LEU A 114 4.70 8.00 17.86
C LEU A 114 5.84 6.97 17.71
N GLY A 115 6.67 7.12 16.67
CA GLY A 115 7.88 6.33 16.46
C GLY A 115 8.89 6.50 17.59
N ASP A 116 9.18 7.74 17.98
CA ASP A 116 10.09 8.05 19.08
C ASP A 116 9.62 7.45 20.40
N LEU A 117 8.32 7.57 20.70
CA LEU A 117 7.72 6.96 21.90
C LEU A 117 7.81 5.43 21.91
N LEU A 118 7.95 4.80 20.74
CA LEU A 118 8.12 3.35 20.57
C LEU A 118 9.58 2.94 20.31
N ASN A 119 10.53 3.88 20.42
CA ASN A 119 11.96 3.72 20.15
C ASN A 119 12.28 3.29 18.71
N LEU A 120 11.51 3.77 17.74
CA LEU A 120 11.78 3.57 16.32
C LEU A 120 12.63 4.71 15.78
N LYS A 121 13.71 4.38 15.06
CA LYS A 121 14.49 5.38 14.34
C LYS A 121 13.71 5.84 13.12
N CYS A 122 13.23 7.07 13.17
CA CYS A 122 12.42 7.68 12.13
C CYS A 122 12.90 9.09 11.84
N ASN A 123 12.90 9.49 10.57
CA ASN A 123 13.18 10.85 10.13
C ASN A 123 11.94 11.44 9.47
N VAL A 124 11.73 12.74 9.62
CA VAL A 124 10.75 13.50 8.83
C VAL A 124 11.45 14.04 7.59
N ILE A 125 10.89 13.78 6.42
CA ILE A 125 11.42 14.22 5.14
C ILE A 125 10.56 15.36 4.62
N HIS A 126 11.21 16.45 4.22
CA HIS A 126 10.59 17.58 3.53
C HIS A 126 11.01 17.60 2.08
N GLY A 127 10.05 17.86 1.20
CA GLY A 127 10.30 17.81 -0.23
C GLY A 127 9.09 18.22 -1.05
N TYR A 128 8.99 17.60 -2.22
CA TYR A 128 7.92 17.81 -3.16
C TYR A 128 7.31 16.46 -3.55
N GLY A 129 5.99 16.43 -3.61
CA GLY A 129 5.22 15.39 -4.24
C GLY A 129 4.65 15.87 -5.58
N SER A 130 3.90 15.01 -6.26
CA SER A 130 3.20 15.34 -7.51
C SER A 130 2.28 16.57 -7.44
N SER A 131 1.80 16.96 -6.25
CA SER A 131 0.91 18.11 -6.03
C SER A 131 1.60 19.33 -5.39
N GLY A 132 2.92 19.37 -5.32
CA GLY A 132 3.70 20.47 -4.73
C GLY A 132 4.39 20.08 -3.43
N HIS A 133 4.55 21.02 -2.49
CA HIS A 133 5.23 20.76 -1.23
C HIS A 133 4.62 19.58 -0.47
N HIS A 134 5.48 18.68 0.01
CA HIS A 134 5.06 17.48 0.70
C HIS A 134 5.99 17.11 1.86
N ALA A 135 5.46 16.33 2.80
CA ALA A 135 6.20 15.81 3.94
C ALA A 135 5.82 14.34 4.18
N TRP A 136 6.82 13.50 4.41
CA TRP A 136 6.69 12.07 4.67
C TRP A 136 7.79 11.62 5.63
N ASN A 137 8.02 10.31 5.76
CA ASN A 137 8.99 9.76 6.70
C ASN A 137 9.98 8.79 6.04
N GLN A 138 11.12 8.61 6.72
CA GLN A 138 11.95 7.43 6.59
C GLN A 138 11.97 6.69 7.93
N ILE A 139 12.02 5.37 7.90
CA ILE A 139 12.15 4.53 9.10
C ILE A 139 13.24 3.47 8.91
N GLN A 140 14.02 3.20 9.96
CA GLN A 140 14.96 2.09 9.97
C GLN A 140 14.30 0.84 10.55
N LEU A 141 14.31 -0.25 9.79
CA LEU A 141 13.88 -1.58 10.26
C LEU A 141 14.99 -2.59 9.99
N GLY A 142 15.46 -3.25 11.04
CA GLY A 142 16.69 -4.04 10.97
C GLY A 142 17.86 -3.17 10.52
N ASN A 143 18.50 -3.54 9.40
CA ASN A 143 19.68 -2.83 8.88
C ASN A 143 19.38 -1.90 7.69
N HIS A 144 18.11 -1.76 7.30
CA HIS A 144 17.73 -0.98 6.12
C HIS A 144 16.81 0.18 6.48
N TRP A 145 16.88 1.23 5.66
CA TRP A 145 15.96 2.35 5.71
C TRP A 145 14.89 2.20 4.63
N TYR A 146 13.71 2.71 4.94
CA TYR A 146 12.55 2.67 4.06
C TYR A 146 11.81 4.00 4.09
N HIS A 147 11.25 4.39 2.95
CA HIS A 147 10.28 5.47 2.88
C HIS A 147 8.90 5.00 3.32
N VAL A 148 8.25 5.85 4.12
CA VAL A 148 6.88 5.68 4.58
C VAL A 148 6.15 7.01 4.39
N ASP A 149 5.00 6.99 3.73
CA ASP A 149 4.15 8.18 3.59
C ASP A 149 2.78 7.94 4.25
N PRO A 150 2.61 8.32 5.53
CA PRO A 150 1.35 8.13 6.24
C PRO A 150 0.15 8.88 5.63
N THR A 151 0.41 9.87 4.78
CA THR A 151 -0.62 10.69 4.12
C THR A 151 -1.16 9.99 2.88
N TRP A 152 -0.26 9.48 2.03
CA TRP A 152 -0.64 8.85 0.77
C TRP A 152 -0.81 7.35 0.85
N ASN A 153 -0.54 6.72 2.00
CA ASN A 153 -0.60 5.26 2.21
C ASN A 153 -2.01 4.64 2.18
N LYS A 154 -2.86 5.08 1.26
CA LYS A 154 -4.03 4.34 0.83
C LYS A 154 -3.57 3.01 0.21
N ASP A 155 -4.29 1.93 0.53
CA ASP A 155 -4.01 0.59 -0.02
C ASP A 155 -2.59 0.07 0.29
N LEU A 156 -1.94 0.60 1.32
CA LEU A 156 -0.61 0.18 1.80
C LEU A 156 0.52 0.38 0.76
N LEU A 157 0.29 1.23 -0.24
CA LEU A 157 1.20 1.56 -1.34
C LEU A 157 2.53 2.17 -0.91
N TRP A 158 2.51 2.97 0.14
CA TRP A 158 3.65 3.70 0.67
C TRP A 158 4.15 3.08 1.98
N PHE A 159 3.88 1.78 2.19
CA PHE A 159 4.37 1.04 3.34
C PHE A 159 5.76 0.45 3.04
N ASN A 160 6.80 1.08 3.58
CA ASN A 160 8.20 0.68 3.46
C ASN A 160 8.67 0.48 2.01
N VAL A 161 8.71 1.57 1.24
CA VAL A 161 9.21 1.57 -0.14
C VAL A 161 10.67 2.04 -0.22
N ASP A 162 11.38 1.61 -1.26
CA ASP A 162 12.75 2.06 -1.53
C ASP A 162 12.78 3.37 -2.33
N ASP A 163 13.98 3.92 -2.53
CA ASP A 163 14.24 5.15 -3.28
C ASP A 163 13.68 5.07 -4.71
N ARG A 164 13.76 3.90 -5.36
CA ARG A 164 13.34 3.71 -6.76
C ARG A 164 11.85 3.92 -6.91
N ILE A 165 11.06 3.46 -5.94
CA ILE A 165 9.61 3.64 -5.91
C ILE A 165 9.26 5.03 -5.38
N CYS A 166 9.90 5.50 -4.29
CA CYS A 166 9.65 6.81 -3.70
C CYS A 166 9.84 7.95 -4.69
N PHE A 167 10.99 7.98 -5.35
CA PHE A 167 11.39 9.12 -6.20
C PHE A 167 10.74 9.16 -7.58
N GLN A 168 9.80 8.26 -7.87
CA GLN A 168 8.93 8.39 -9.05
C GLN A 168 7.90 9.51 -8.89
N SER A 169 7.52 9.83 -7.65
CA SER A 169 6.55 10.89 -7.35
C SER A 169 7.00 11.85 -6.26
N HIS A 170 8.11 11.57 -5.58
CA HIS A 170 8.69 12.41 -4.53
C HIS A 170 10.06 12.95 -4.93
N SER A 171 10.43 14.11 -4.40
CA SER A 171 11.80 14.59 -4.40
C SER A 171 12.13 15.25 -3.07
N VAL A 172 13.32 14.98 -2.55
CA VAL A 172 13.77 15.57 -1.27
C VAL A 172 14.20 17.02 -1.51
N SER A 173 13.79 17.92 -0.62
CA SER A 173 14.24 19.32 -0.67
C SER A 173 15.66 19.45 -0.12
N ASN A 174 16.48 20.27 -0.77
CA ASN A 174 17.81 20.62 -0.30
C ASN A 174 17.81 21.78 0.72
N GLU A 175 16.64 22.35 1.04
CA GLU A 175 16.49 23.56 1.87
C GLU A 175 17.14 23.44 3.26
N TYR A 176 17.18 22.24 3.82
CA TYR A 176 17.69 22.01 5.19
C TYR A 176 19.02 21.25 5.25
N ASN A 177 19.61 20.91 4.09
CA ASN A 177 20.85 20.13 3.99
C ASN A 177 20.88 18.88 4.89
N ILE A 178 19.73 18.23 5.05
CA ILE A 178 19.58 17.02 5.87
C ILE A 178 20.12 15.84 5.07
N GLN A 179 21.15 15.18 5.59
CA GLN A 179 21.60 13.90 5.02
C GLN A 179 20.55 12.84 5.33
N VAL A 180 19.82 12.43 4.30
CA VAL A 180 18.86 11.35 4.38
C VAL A 180 19.55 10.02 4.07
N PRO A 181 19.38 8.97 4.90
CA PRO A 181 19.90 7.65 4.57
C PRO A 181 19.27 7.12 3.29
N LYS A 182 20.03 6.32 2.54
CA LYS A 182 19.56 5.64 1.34
C LYS A 182 18.54 4.55 1.69
N CYS A 183 17.40 4.51 1.02
CA CYS A 183 16.44 3.40 1.13
C CYS A 183 16.62 2.45 -0.06
N ASP A 184 17.27 1.31 0.14
CA ASP A 184 17.62 0.38 -0.94
C ASP A 184 16.99 -1.01 -0.81
N SER A 185 16.02 -1.15 0.09
CA SER A 185 15.39 -2.42 0.40
C SER A 185 13.87 -2.36 0.30
N MET A 186 13.29 -3.50 -0.09
CA MET A 186 11.85 -3.72 -0.12
C MET A 186 11.46 -4.94 0.72
N VAL A 187 12.35 -5.50 1.55
CA VAL A 187 12.06 -6.76 2.29
C VAL A 187 10.91 -6.59 3.29
N PHE A 188 10.79 -5.42 3.91
CA PHE A 188 9.69 -5.08 4.82
C PHE A 188 8.56 -4.28 4.16
N ASN A 189 8.57 -4.18 2.82
CA ASN A 189 7.44 -3.64 2.08
C ASN A 189 6.20 -4.53 2.27
N TYR A 190 5.02 -3.93 2.36
CA TYR A 190 3.76 -4.66 2.55
C TYR A 190 3.55 -5.77 1.52
N PHE A 191 3.77 -5.47 0.23
CA PHE A 191 3.53 -6.42 -0.86
C PHE A 191 4.60 -7.51 -0.95
N SER A 192 5.83 -7.22 -0.51
CA SER A 192 6.86 -8.26 -0.33
C SER A 192 6.46 -9.24 0.78
N LEU A 193 6.00 -8.72 1.93
CA LEU A 193 5.60 -9.52 3.08
C LEU A 193 4.35 -10.36 2.80
N SER A 194 3.36 -9.81 2.10
CA SER A 194 2.15 -10.53 1.68
C SER A 194 2.39 -11.53 0.53
N LYS A 195 3.58 -11.48 -0.09
CA LYS A 195 3.94 -12.23 -1.31
C LYS A 195 3.02 -11.89 -2.48
N THR A 196 2.65 -10.62 -2.60
CA THR A 196 1.83 -10.08 -3.71
C THR A 196 2.54 -8.95 -4.45
N ARG A 197 3.87 -9.01 -4.52
CA ARG A 197 4.71 -8.08 -5.27
C ARG A 197 5.28 -8.78 -6.50
N ILE A 198 5.25 -8.08 -7.63
CA ILE A 198 5.83 -8.51 -8.90
C ILE A 198 7.01 -7.60 -9.22
N VAL A 199 8.16 -8.25 -9.38
CA VAL A 199 9.41 -7.60 -9.77
C VAL A 199 9.56 -7.72 -11.29
N ASP A 200 10.34 -6.83 -11.90
CA ASP A 200 10.57 -6.77 -13.35
C ASP A 200 10.92 -8.14 -13.97
N GLY A 201 10.55 -8.33 -15.24
CA GLY A 201 10.69 -9.56 -16.00
C GLY A 201 9.50 -10.53 -15.83
N ASN A 202 8.91 -10.98 -16.95
CA ASN A 202 7.84 -11.98 -16.99
C ASN A 202 6.65 -11.73 -16.02
N HIS A 203 6.22 -10.47 -15.90
CA HIS A 203 5.24 -10.02 -14.90
C HIS A 203 3.88 -10.75 -15.00
N TYR A 204 3.49 -11.23 -16.19
CA TYR A 204 2.24 -11.98 -16.37
C TYR A 204 2.29 -13.39 -15.77
N GLU A 205 3.41 -14.11 -15.91
CA GLU A 205 3.56 -15.42 -15.26
C GLU A 205 3.62 -15.28 -13.74
N GLN A 206 4.32 -14.26 -13.24
CA GLN A 206 4.32 -13.95 -11.81
C GLN A 206 2.91 -13.62 -11.30
N LEU A 207 2.14 -12.82 -12.04
CA LEU A 207 0.74 -12.49 -11.71
C LEU A 207 -0.12 -13.75 -11.61
N ILE A 208 -0.06 -14.63 -12.60
CA ILE A 208 -0.78 -15.91 -12.61
C ILE A 208 -0.38 -16.74 -11.38
N SER A 209 0.92 -16.91 -11.13
CA SER A 209 1.44 -17.68 -10.00
C SER A 209 0.96 -17.12 -8.65
N ILE A 210 0.98 -15.79 -8.48
CA ILE A 210 0.51 -15.14 -7.26
C ILE A 210 -0.99 -15.37 -7.08
N ILE A 211 -1.82 -15.18 -8.11
CA ILE A 211 -3.26 -15.41 -8.03
C ILE A 211 -3.56 -16.86 -7.67
N LEU A 212 -2.92 -17.83 -8.33
CA LEU A 212 -3.05 -19.25 -8.01
C LEU A 212 -2.66 -19.52 -6.54
N SER A 213 -1.60 -18.88 -6.04
CA SER A 213 -1.17 -19.04 -4.64
C SER A 213 -2.19 -18.47 -3.65
N LEU A 214 -2.84 -17.34 -3.95
CA LEU A 214 -3.86 -16.71 -3.11
C LEU A 214 -5.09 -17.61 -3.04
N VAL A 215 -5.49 -18.14 -4.19
CA VAL A 215 -6.58 -19.10 -4.34
C VAL A 215 -6.31 -20.39 -3.56
N LYS A 216 -5.14 -21.01 -3.72
CA LYS A 216 -4.75 -22.23 -2.98
C LYS A 216 -4.79 -22.03 -1.47
N ARG A 217 -4.48 -20.81 -1.01
CA ARG A 217 -4.54 -20.39 0.40
C ARG A 217 -5.93 -19.91 0.86
N GLN A 218 -6.95 -19.99 -0.01
CA GLN A 218 -8.32 -19.55 0.25
C GLN A 218 -8.40 -18.09 0.74
N LYS A 219 -7.57 -17.21 0.18
CA LYS A 219 -7.63 -15.76 0.44
C LYS A 219 -8.79 -15.17 -0.36
N LEU A 220 -9.96 -15.05 0.29
CA LEU A 220 -11.18 -14.49 -0.30
C LEU A 220 -11.27 -12.98 -0.07
N GLY A 221 -12.12 -12.32 -0.88
CA GLY A 221 -12.35 -10.89 -0.85
C GLY A 221 -11.36 -10.12 -1.72
N VAL A 222 -11.27 -8.81 -1.47
CA VAL A 222 -10.38 -7.90 -2.22
C VAL A 222 -8.92 -8.26 -1.97
N GLN A 223 -8.20 -8.49 -3.07
CA GLN A 223 -6.77 -8.74 -3.11
C GLN A 223 -6.07 -7.64 -3.89
N GLN A 224 -4.80 -7.42 -3.56
CA GLN A 224 -3.97 -6.38 -4.14
C GLN A 224 -2.61 -6.96 -4.53
N ILE A 225 -2.20 -6.72 -5.77
CA ILE A 225 -0.89 -7.09 -6.29
C ILE A 225 -0.17 -5.84 -6.77
N PHE A 226 1.02 -5.60 -6.24
CA PHE A 226 1.85 -4.44 -6.57
C PHE A 226 2.90 -4.80 -7.62
N PHE A 227 3.14 -3.88 -8.55
CA PHE A 227 4.13 -4.04 -9.60
C PHE A 227 5.22 -2.97 -9.47
N ASP A 228 6.47 -3.40 -9.43
CA ASP A 228 7.60 -2.46 -9.51
C ASP A 228 7.59 -1.72 -10.87
N CYS A 229 7.20 -2.43 -11.94
CA CYS A 229 7.12 -1.94 -13.31
C CYS A 229 5.69 -1.61 -13.74
N GLY A 230 5.53 -0.87 -14.86
CA GLY A 230 4.22 -0.69 -15.47
C GLY A 230 3.69 -2.01 -16.05
N VAL A 231 2.36 -2.14 -16.11
CA VAL A 231 1.67 -3.31 -16.70
C VAL A 231 0.58 -2.82 -17.64
N ASP A 232 0.45 -3.48 -18.79
CA ASP A 232 -0.72 -3.37 -19.63
C ASP A 232 -1.79 -4.35 -19.16
N ILE A 233 -2.78 -3.83 -18.43
CA ILE A 233 -3.91 -4.61 -17.91
C ILE A 233 -4.85 -5.09 -19.02
N VAL A 234 -4.95 -4.35 -20.12
CA VAL A 234 -5.80 -4.72 -21.27
C VAL A 234 -5.19 -5.93 -21.95
N GLN A 235 -3.87 -5.92 -22.15
CA GLN A 235 -3.14 -7.07 -22.67
C GLN A 235 -3.26 -8.29 -21.76
N PHE A 236 -3.22 -8.11 -20.43
CA PHE A 236 -3.46 -9.20 -19.46
C PHE A 236 -4.85 -9.82 -19.65
N GLN A 237 -5.89 -8.98 -19.63
CA GLN A 237 -7.28 -9.41 -19.77
C GLN A 237 -7.52 -10.13 -21.10
N LYS A 238 -6.94 -9.62 -22.19
CA LYS A 238 -7.10 -10.19 -23.53
C LYS A 238 -6.39 -11.54 -23.69
N HIS A 239 -5.16 -11.70 -23.19
CA HIS A 239 -4.31 -12.86 -23.57
C HIS A 239 -3.98 -13.85 -22.44
N TYR A 240 -4.01 -13.41 -21.19
CA TYR A 240 -3.52 -14.20 -20.04
C TYR A 240 -4.64 -14.59 -19.09
N TYR A 241 -5.62 -13.71 -18.89
CA TYR A 241 -6.78 -14.01 -18.04
C TYR A 241 -7.54 -15.26 -18.48
N PRO A 242 -7.78 -15.54 -19.78
CA PRO A 242 -8.44 -16.78 -20.20
C PRO A 242 -7.65 -18.04 -19.79
N LYS A 243 -6.31 -17.99 -19.86
CA LYS A 243 -5.43 -19.09 -19.45
C LYS A 243 -5.53 -19.34 -17.94
N LEU A 244 -5.45 -18.27 -17.15
CA LEU A 244 -5.61 -18.32 -15.70
C LEU A 244 -6.98 -18.86 -15.28
N ALA A 245 -8.05 -18.40 -15.94
CA ALA A 245 -9.42 -18.86 -15.66
C ALA A 245 -9.58 -20.37 -15.92
N MET A 246 -8.98 -20.88 -17.00
CA MET A 246 -8.94 -22.32 -17.31
C MET A 246 -8.19 -23.09 -16.22
N GLU A 247 -7.02 -22.61 -15.79
CA GLU A 247 -6.19 -23.26 -14.78
C GLU A 247 -6.87 -23.31 -13.40
N LEU A 248 -7.49 -22.21 -12.98
CA LEU A 248 -8.29 -22.13 -11.75
C LEU A 248 -9.50 -23.06 -11.76
N SER A 249 -10.16 -23.18 -12.92
CA SER A 249 -11.32 -24.07 -13.11
C SER A 249 -10.94 -25.55 -13.01
N TYR A 250 -9.73 -25.91 -13.44
CA TYR A 250 -9.19 -27.27 -13.30
C TYR A 250 -8.90 -27.61 -11.83
N MET A 251 -8.32 -26.65 -11.09
CA MET A 251 -7.79 -26.87 -9.75
C MET A 251 -8.84 -27.14 -8.66
N LEU A 252 -10.12 -26.79 -8.85
CA LEU A 252 -11.05 -26.68 -7.73
C LEU A 252 -12.42 -27.35 -7.97
N ILE A 253 -12.90 -28.03 -6.93
CA ILE A 253 -14.24 -28.66 -6.85
C ILE A 253 -15.36 -27.59 -6.72
N LYS A 254 -15.00 -26.35 -6.35
CA LYS A 254 -15.88 -25.16 -6.25
C LYS A 254 -15.48 -24.11 -7.30
N GLU A 255 -16.43 -23.31 -7.77
CA GLU A 255 -16.16 -22.24 -8.74
C GLU A 255 -15.50 -21.06 -8.02
N ILE A 256 -14.25 -20.74 -8.39
CA ILE A 256 -13.62 -19.48 -7.98
C ILE A 256 -13.90 -18.43 -9.04
N ILE A 257 -14.51 -17.35 -8.59
CA ILE A 257 -14.85 -16.21 -9.41
C ILE A 257 -13.87 -15.10 -9.06
N ILE A 258 -13.15 -14.62 -10.07
CA ILE A 258 -12.31 -13.43 -9.94
C ILE A 258 -12.97 -12.28 -10.69
N THR A 259 -13.19 -11.16 -10.01
CA THR A 259 -13.85 -9.98 -10.58
C THR A 259 -13.10 -8.70 -10.25
N ASN A 260 -13.54 -7.61 -10.88
CA ASN A 260 -13.11 -6.24 -10.56
C ASN A 260 -11.61 -5.98 -10.75
N PHE A 261 -11.01 -6.55 -11.80
CA PHE A 261 -9.63 -6.23 -12.18
C PHE A 261 -9.52 -4.76 -12.55
N THR A 262 -8.83 -4.00 -11.71
CA THR A 262 -8.52 -2.59 -11.94
C THR A 262 -7.04 -2.36 -11.68
N TYR A 263 -6.40 -1.52 -12.50
CA TYR A 263 -5.00 -1.16 -12.33
C TYR A 263 -4.88 0.34 -12.08
N THR A 264 -4.45 0.69 -10.88
CA THR A 264 -4.27 2.09 -10.45
C THR A 264 -3.02 2.20 -9.61
N ASN A 265 -2.19 3.23 -9.86
CA ASN A 265 -0.97 3.49 -9.08
C ASN A 265 -0.09 2.25 -8.85
N LYS A 266 0.16 1.45 -9.90
CA LYS A 266 0.95 0.22 -9.86
C LYS A 266 0.35 -0.96 -9.09
N VAL A 267 -0.91 -0.87 -8.66
CA VAL A 267 -1.61 -1.95 -7.97
C VAL A 267 -2.73 -2.47 -8.85
N ILE A 268 -2.73 -3.78 -9.06
CA ILE A 268 -3.92 -4.49 -9.52
C ILE A 268 -4.77 -4.81 -8.29
N ASN A 269 -5.99 -4.29 -8.28
CA ASN A 269 -7.04 -4.70 -7.35
C ASN A 269 -7.95 -5.68 -8.05
N PHE A 270 -8.36 -6.73 -7.35
CA PHE A 270 -9.33 -7.71 -7.82
C PHE A 270 -9.99 -8.40 -6.63
N ASN A 271 -11.08 -9.10 -6.85
CA ASN A 271 -11.84 -9.76 -5.79
C ASN A 271 -11.92 -11.26 -6.06
N ILE A 272 -11.61 -12.08 -5.06
CA ILE A 272 -11.72 -13.55 -5.13
C ILE A 272 -12.95 -13.99 -4.35
N GLN A 273 -13.88 -14.67 -5.01
CA GLN A 273 -15.09 -15.23 -4.39
C GLN A 273 -15.22 -16.72 -4.68
N ILE A 274 -15.92 -17.42 -3.79
CA ILE A 274 -16.35 -18.80 -4.00
C ILE A 274 -17.82 -18.76 -4.37
N GLY A 275 -18.14 -19.23 -5.56
CA GLY A 275 -19.51 -19.49 -6.01
C GLY A 275 -19.90 -20.94 -5.81
N GLU A 276 -21.22 -21.19 -5.74
CA GLU A 276 -21.74 -22.52 -6.05
C GLU A 276 -21.49 -22.82 -7.53
N ARG A 277 -21.08 -24.06 -7.81
CA ARG A 277 -20.62 -24.49 -9.14
C ARG A 277 -21.78 -24.36 -10.15
N GLN A 278 -21.87 -23.24 -10.84
CA GLN A 278 -22.75 -23.11 -11.99
C GLN A 278 -21.93 -23.41 -13.24
N VAL A 279 -22.44 -24.30 -14.07
CA VAL A 279 -21.87 -24.56 -15.40
C VAL A 279 -22.00 -23.26 -16.20
N LYS A 280 -20.96 -22.42 -16.17
CA LYS A 280 -20.92 -21.16 -16.88
C LYS A 280 -20.17 -21.31 -18.19
N THR A 281 -20.93 -21.20 -19.27
CA THR A 281 -20.46 -21.04 -20.64
C THR A 281 -19.95 -19.60 -20.80
N ILE A 282 -18.65 -19.40 -21.08
CA ILE A 282 -18.12 -18.09 -21.47
C ILE A 282 -17.82 -18.16 -22.97
N ILE A 283 -18.42 -17.25 -23.74
CA ILE A 283 -18.17 -17.06 -25.17
C ILE A 283 -17.70 -15.62 -25.32
N GLU A 284 -16.41 -15.42 -25.60
CA GLU A 284 -15.90 -14.12 -26.05
C GLU A 284 -15.05 -14.31 -27.31
N PRO A 285 -15.28 -13.50 -28.37
CA PRO A 285 -14.48 -13.55 -29.58
C PRO A 285 -13.17 -12.77 -29.38
N LEU A 286 -12.05 -13.41 -29.71
CA LEU A 286 -10.76 -12.72 -29.89
C LEU A 286 -10.28 -12.97 -31.32
N GLU A 287 -9.76 -11.90 -31.93
CA GLU A 287 -9.64 -11.71 -33.38
C GLU A 287 -8.72 -12.69 -34.13
N GLU A 288 -7.97 -13.59 -33.46
CA GLU A 288 -7.10 -14.54 -34.14
C GLU A 288 -7.05 -15.91 -33.43
N GLY A 289 -7.79 -16.88 -33.97
CA GLY A 289 -7.78 -18.30 -33.59
C GLY A 289 -8.58 -18.64 -32.33
N ILE A 290 -9.62 -19.47 -32.46
CA ILE A 290 -10.64 -19.64 -31.41
C ILE A 290 -10.43 -20.89 -30.55
N LEU A 291 -10.26 -20.70 -29.24
CA LEU A 291 -10.30 -21.78 -28.27
C LEU A 291 -11.66 -21.79 -27.55
N TYR A 292 -12.49 -22.82 -27.76
CA TYR A 292 -13.76 -23.00 -27.05
C TYR A 292 -13.63 -24.07 -25.96
N VAL A 293 -13.34 -23.67 -24.72
CA VAL A 293 -13.37 -24.62 -23.60
C VAL A 293 -14.78 -24.63 -23.01
N VAL A 294 -15.53 -25.72 -23.23
CA VAL A 294 -16.90 -25.84 -22.72
C VAL A 294 -17.01 -27.05 -21.78
N ARG A 295 -17.01 -26.77 -20.47
CA ARG A 295 -17.14 -27.80 -19.44
C ARG A 295 -18.60 -28.10 -19.14
N MET A 296 -19.15 -29.12 -19.79
CA MET A 296 -20.54 -29.55 -19.56
C MET A 296 -20.65 -31.05 -19.30
N ASN A 297 -21.77 -31.49 -18.68
CA ASN A 297 -22.03 -32.91 -18.47
C ASN A 297 -22.34 -33.61 -19.83
N LYS A 298 -22.17 -34.95 -19.86
CA LYS A 298 -22.27 -35.76 -21.09
C LYS A 298 -23.62 -35.66 -21.80
N ASN A 299 -24.71 -35.42 -21.05
CA ASN A 299 -26.06 -35.34 -21.61
C ASN A 299 -26.33 -33.99 -22.26
N THR A 300 -25.90 -32.90 -21.62
CA THR A 300 -25.99 -31.53 -22.16
C THR A 300 -25.16 -31.37 -23.43
N LEU A 301 -23.98 -32.01 -23.51
CA LEU A 301 -23.17 -31.95 -24.73
C LEU A 301 -23.85 -32.56 -25.93
N LYS A 302 -24.46 -33.74 -25.79
CA LYS A 302 -25.14 -34.37 -26.92
C LYS A 302 -26.25 -33.48 -27.50
N GLN A 303 -26.87 -32.65 -26.68
CA GLN A 303 -27.91 -31.70 -27.09
C GLN A 303 -27.34 -30.42 -27.70
N GLU A 304 -26.16 -29.97 -27.26
CA GLU A 304 -25.52 -28.76 -27.80
C GLU A 304 -24.75 -29.05 -29.10
N LEU A 305 -24.11 -30.22 -29.23
CA LEU A 305 -23.43 -30.63 -30.47
C LEU A 305 -24.38 -30.75 -31.67
N THR A 306 -25.66 -31.07 -31.44
CA THR A 306 -26.65 -31.11 -32.53
C THR A 306 -27.09 -29.71 -32.99
N ARG A 307 -26.81 -28.67 -32.19
CA ARG A 307 -27.12 -27.26 -32.49
C ARG A 307 -25.98 -26.52 -33.17
N ILE A 308 -24.73 -26.98 -33.00
CA ILE A 308 -23.54 -26.31 -33.53
C ILE A 308 -23.24 -26.84 -34.95
N LYS A 309 -23.54 -26.04 -35.97
CA LYS A 309 -23.45 -26.45 -37.39
C LYS A 309 -22.03 -26.53 -37.98
N TYR A 310 -20.96 -26.20 -37.25
CA TYR A 310 -19.61 -26.07 -37.83
C TYR A 310 -18.47 -26.44 -36.87
N THR A 311 -18.28 -27.72 -36.54
CA THR A 311 -17.11 -28.19 -35.79
C THR A 311 -16.40 -29.34 -36.52
N ASN A 312 -15.16 -29.10 -36.98
CA ASN A 312 -14.35 -30.10 -37.69
C ASN A 312 -13.35 -30.84 -36.78
N SER A 313 -13.21 -30.46 -35.52
CA SER A 313 -12.32 -31.13 -34.55
C SER A 313 -12.72 -30.86 -33.10
N TYR A 314 -12.87 -31.91 -32.29
CA TYR A 314 -13.04 -31.85 -30.83
C TYR A 314 -12.13 -32.89 -30.16
N LYS A 315 -11.69 -32.64 -28.92
CA LYS A 315 -10.91 -33.61 -28.13
C LYS A 315 -11.61 -33.86 -26.79
N TYR A 316 -11.86 -35.14 -26.52
CA TYR A 316 -12.35 -35.61 -25.23
C TYR A 316 -11.18 -35.88 -24.29
N LEU A 317 -11.27 -35.43 -23.05
CA LEU A 317 -10.33 -35.80 -21.98
C LEU A 317 -11.10 -36.68 -20.99
N GLU A 318 -10.59 -37.88 -20.73
CA GLU A 318 -11.21 -38.80 -19.77
C GLU A 318 -11.08 -38.27 -18.34
N GLY A 319 -12.18 -38.35 -17.58
CA GLY A 319 -12.22 -38.02 -16.15
C GLY A 319 -13.01 -36.77 -15.78
N LEU A 320 -13.26 -35.85 -16.72
CA LEU A 320 -14.24 -34.75 -16.75
C LEU A 320 -13.95 -33.95 -18.04
N GLU A 321 -14.95 -33.23 -18.58
CA GLU A 321 -14.83 -32.08 -19.50
C GLU A 321 -14.58 -32.32 -21.01
N PHE A 322 -15.19 -31.46 -21.83
CA PHE A 322 -14.99 -31.38 -23.28
C PHE A 322 -14.22 -30.10 -23.62
N ILE A 323 -13.33 -30.18 -24.62
CA ILE A 323 -12.66 -29.01 -25.21
C ILE A 323 -12.99 -28.98 -26.70
N MET A 324 -13.60 -27.89 -27.16
CA MET A 324 -13.78 -27.59 -28.58
C MET A 324 -12.64 -26.66 -29.03
N LEU A 325 -11.94 -27.03 -30.09
CA LEU A 325 -10.93 -26.19 -30.72
C LEU A 325 -11.50 -25.76 -32.07
N TRP A 326 -11.68 -24.46 -32.31
CA TRP A 326 -12.13 -23.95 -33.60
C TRP A 326 -11.02 -23.10 -34.22
N LYS A 327 -10.53 -23.52 -35.38
CA LYS A 327 -9.41 -22.85 -36.02
C LYS A 327 -9.87 -21.58 -36.72
#